data_AF-A0A496CUU2-F1
#
_entry.id   AF-A0A496CUU2-F1
#
_cell.length_a   1.000
_cell.length_b   1.000
_cell.length_c   1.000
_cell.angle_alpha   90.00
_cell.angle_beta   90.00
_cell.angle_gamma   90.00
#
_symmetry.space_group_name_H-M   'P 1'
#
loop_
_entity.id
_entity.type
_entity.pdbx_description
1 polymer ?
#
loop_
_entity_poly.entity_id
_entity_poly.type
_entity_poly.pdbx_seq_one_letter_code
_entity_poly.pdbx_strand_id
1 'polypeptide(L)'
;MATKPLIKNGVRITLKSKPNGKPGRPKGTKKKRLFEETKLGFLLKYETPIEYELIMSSTPKSVFPEPKIKVIEAITLASPNPVFQKNKFYRYLDDYRRNKLCSERAKVLTSKRKAYYERLQMNQIKKYIESKKKEGYYY
;
A
#
# COMPACT_ATOMS: atom_id res chain seq x y z
N MET A 1 -17.99 -28.59 10.94
CA MET A 1 -19.26 -28.37 10.20
C MET A 1 -19.75 -26.96 10.51
N ALA A 2 -19.76 -26.04 9.55
CA ALA A 2 -20.26 -24.67 9.78
C ALA A 2 -21.80 -24.69 9.76
N THR A 3 -22.43 -24.25 10.85
CA THR A 3 -23.89 -24.17 10.99
C THR A 3 -24.48 -23.19 9.97
N LYS A 4 -25.49 -23.62 9.22
CA LYS A 4 -26.22 -22.78 8.26
C LYS A 4 -26.83 -21.58 9.01
N PRO A 5 -26.70 -20.34 8.48
CA PRO A 5 -27.21 -19.18 9.17
C PRO A 5 -28.74 -19.18 9.21
N LEU A 6 -29.32 -18.78 10.35
CA LEU A 6 -30.76 -18.65 10.51
C LEU A 6 -31.27 -17.50 9.64
N ILE A 7 -32.27 -17.77 8.80
CA ILE A 7 -32.92 -16.79 7.92
C ILE A 7 -34.38 -16.68 8.36
N LYS A 8 -34.87 -15.45 8.59
CA LYS A 8 -36.29 -15.16 8.83
C LYS A 8 -36.73 -14.07 7.87
N ASN A 9 -37.83 -14.28 7.16
CA ASN A 9 -38.36 -13.35 6.15
C ASN A 9 -37.32 -12.94 5.08
N GLY A 10 -36.49 -13.89 4.63
CA GLY A 10 -35.43 -13.61 3.65
C GLY A 10 -34.20 -12.86 4.18
N VAL A 11 -34.19 -12.45 5.45
CA VAL A 11 -33.08 -11.73 6.08
C VAL A 11 -32.25 -12.67 6.96
N ARG A 12 -30.93 -12.65 6.77
CA ARG A 12 -29.99 -13.39 7.61
C ARG A 12 -29.98 -12.81 9.03
N ILE A 13 -30.47 -13.57 10.00
CA ILE A 13 -30.39 -13.20 11.42
C ILE A 13 -28.97 -13.52 11.89
N THR A 14 -28.18 -12.49 12.16
CA THR A 14 -26.96 -12.64 12.93
C THR A 14 -27.32 -12.47 14.40
N LEU A 15 -27.19 -13.54 15.20
CA LEU A 15 -27.28 -13.41 16.65
C LEU A 15 -26.09 -12.55 17.09
N LYS A 16 -26.35 -11.39 17.71
CA LYS A 16 -25.31 -10.58 18.35
C LYS A 16 -24.60 -11.49 19.37
N SER A 17 -23.30 -11.72 19.19
CA SER A 17 -22.53 -12.46 20.18
C SER A 17 -22.57 -11.74 21.53
N LYS A 18 -22.56 -12.49 22.63
CA LYS A 18 -22.45 -11.89 23.97
C LYS A 18 -21.21 -10.98 24.02
N PRO A 19 -21.31 -9.74 24.53
CA PRO A 19 -20.16 -8.86 24.64
C PRO A 19 -19.14 -9.47 25.61
N ASN A 20 -17.88 -9.55 25.19
CA ASN A 20 -16.79 -10.20 25.95
C ASN A 20 -16.31 -9.40 27.18
N GLY A 21 -17.04 -8.36 27.62
CA GLY A 21 -16.67 -7.49 28.75
C GLY A 21 -15.43 -6.62 28.55
N LYS A 22 -14.57 -6.93 27.56
CA LYS A 22 -13.38 -6.15 27.26
C LYS A 22 -13.75 -4.82 26.62
N PRO A 23 -13.25 -3.67 27.13
CA PRO A 23 -13.47 -2.40 26.47
C PRO A 23 -12.91 -2.48 25.04
N GLY A 24 -13.72 -2.02 24.08
CA GLY A 24 -13.27 -1.86 22.72
C GLY A 24 -12.15 -0.83 22.63
N ARG A 25 -11.65 -0.64 21.41
CA ARG A 25 -10.69 0.43 21.13
C ARG A 25 -11.22 1.80 21.62
N PRO A 26 -10.43 2.61 22.33
CA PRO A 26 -10.84 3.94 22.77
C PRO A 26 -11.34 4.80 21.59
N LYS A 27 -12.47 5.49 21.79
CA LYS A 27 -13.07 6.39 20.79
C LYS A 27 -12.07 7.48 20.41
N GLY A 28 -12.04 7.86 19.13
CA GLY A 28 -11.14 8.89 18.60
C GLY A 28 -9.72 8.42 18.24
N THR A 29 -9.34 7.17 18.55
CA THR A 29 -8.02 6.65 18.17
C THR A 29 -8.04 5.95 16.80
N LYS A 30 -7.00 6.13 15.98
CA LYS A 30 -6.85 5.48 14.65
C LYS A 30 -5.82 4.34 14.66
N LYS A 31 -6.07 3.27 13.90
CA LYS A 31 -5.18 2.10 13.85
C LYS A 31 -3.91 2.46 13.09
N LYS A 32 -2.75 2.34 13.73
CA LYS A 32 -1.46 2.35 13.03
C LYS A 32 -1.37 1.09 12.17
N ARG A 33 -0.94 1.30 10.93
CA ARG A 33 -0.75 0.28 9.90
C ARG A 33 0.72 0.22 9.52
N LEU A 34 1.14 -0.86 8.88
CA LEU A 34 2.44 -0.88 8.22
C LEU A 34 2.42 0.10 7.05
N PHE A 35 3.60 0.62 6.67
CA PHE A 35 3.68 1.56 5.55
C PHE A 35 3.11 0.98 4.26
N GLU A 36 3.42 -0.28 3.94
CA GLU A 36 2.88 -1.01 2.78
C GLU A 36 1.35 -1.18 2.77
N GLU A 37 0.69 -1.06 3.93
CA GLU A 37 -0.76 -1.10 4.02
C GLU A 37 -1.40 0.27 3.75
N THR A 38 -0.62 1.35 3.73
CA THR A 38 -1.12 2.69 3.36
C THR A 38 -1.33 2.80 1.85
N LYS A 39 -2.12 3.78 1.38
CA LYS A 39 -2.29 3.99 -0.07
C LYS A 39 -0.96 4.30 -0.76
N LEU A 40 -0.13 5.14 -0.11
CA LEU A 40 1.17 5.56 -0.62
C LEU A 40 2.17 4.41 -0.60
N GLY A 41 2.38 3.76 0.55
CA GLY A 41 3.34 2.66 0.64
C GLY A 41 2.95 1.46 -0.23
N PHE A 42 1.65 1.17 -0.38
CA PHE A 42 1.18 0.15 -1.33
C PHE A 42 1.48 0.53 -2.78
N LEU A 43 1.27 1.79 -3.15
CA LEU A 43 1.62 2.30 -4.48
C LEU A 43 3.12 2.11 -4.73
N LEU A 44 3.94 2.58 -3.79
CA LEU A 44 5.40 2.53 -3.91
C LEU A 44 5.89 1.08 -4.02
N LYS A 45 5.45 0.20 -3.11
CA LYS A 45 5.90 -1.20 -3.07
C LYS A 45 5.67 -1.97 -4.38
N TYR A 46 4.58 -1.66 -5.10
CA TYR A 46 4.19 -2.44 -6.28
C TYR A 46 4.37 -1.70 -7.61
N GLU A 47 4.31 -0.37 -7.66
CA GLU A 47 4.54 0.39 -8.89
C GLU A 47 6.02 0.84 -9.02
N THR A 48 6.70 1.10 -7.90
CA THR A 48 8.08 1.66 -7.84
C THR A 48 8.93 0.95 -6.78
N PRO A 49 9.20 -0.37 -6.95
CA PRO A 49 9.77 -1.21 -5.88
C PRO A 49 11.18 -0.76 -5.43
N ILE A 50 12.00 -0.24 -6.34
CA ILE A 50 13.37 0.23 -6.05
C ILE A 50 13.32 1.44 -5.10
N GLU A 51 12.47 2.41 -5.39
CA GLU A 51 12.29 3.61 -4.58
C GLU A 51 11.66 3.26 -3.23
N TYR A 52 10.73 2.31 -3.20
CA TYR A 52 10.18 1.79 -1.94
C TYR A 52 11.29 1.21 -1.04
N GLU A 53 12.17 0.39 -1.60
CA GLU A 53 13.27 -0.21 -0.85
C GLU A 53 14.25 0.85 -0.34
N LEU A 54 14.57 1.86 -1.14
CA LEU A 54 15.42 2.98 -0.73
C LEU A 54 14.79 3.79 0.42
N ILE A 55 13.49 4.09 0.32
CA ILE A 55 12.73 4.79 1.37
C ILE A 55 12.74 3.98 2.67
N MET A 56 12.47 2.68 2.58
CA MET A 56 12.40 1.80 3.74
C MET A 56 13.77 1.57 4.39
N SER A 57 14.83 1.48 3.59
CA SER A 57 16.21 1.39 4.07
C SER A 57 16.68 2.66 4.78
N SER A 58 16.17 3.81 4.33
CA SER A 58 16.40 5.12 4.96
C SER A 58 15.52 5.37 6.20
N THR A 59 14.59 4.45 6.51
CA THR A 59 13.65 4.59 7.62
C THR A 59 14.14 3.79 8.83
N PRO A 60 14.16 4.38 10.04
CA PRO A 60 14.55 3.66 11.26
C PRO A 60 13.69 2.41 11.48
N LYS A 61 14.34 1.30 11.85
CA LYS A 61 13.67 0.05 12.17
C LYS A 61 12.78 0.25 13.40
N SER A 62 11.51 -0.13 13.27
CA SER A 62 10.54 -0.15 14.36
C SER A 62 9.42 -1.13 14.03
N VAL A 63 8.50 -1.38 14.98
CA VAL A 63 7.32 -2.23 14.74
C VAL A 63 6.44 -1.68 13.61
N PHE A 64 6.39 -0.35 13.49
CA PHE A 64 5.66 0.38 12.46
C PHE A 64 6.60 1.42 11.82
N PRO A 65 7.47 1.00 10.90
CA PRO A 65 8.40 1.91 10.24
C PRO A 65 7.62 3.02 9.53
N GLU A 66 7.88 4.27 9.95
CA GLU A 66 7.22 5.47 9.42
C GLU A 66 8.24 6.30 8.64
N PRO A 67 8.28 6.19 7.31
CA PRO A 67 9.15 7.04 6.52
C PRO A 67 8.79 8.52 6.64
N LYS A 68 9.80 9.37 6.86
CA LYS A 68 9.58 10.82 6.91
C LYS A 68 9.17 11.33 5.54
N ILE A 69 8.17 12.22 5.48
CA ILE A 69 7.67 12.83 4.24
C ILE A 69 8.81 13.42 3.40
N LYS A 70 9.75 14.15 4.04
CA LYS A 70 10.91 14.73 3.37
C LYS A 70 11.80 13.70 2.68
N VAL A 71 11.94 12.50 3.25
CA VAL A 71 12.72 11.41 2.64
C VAL A 71 12.00 10.86 1.41
N ILE A 72 10.69 10.66 1.51
CA ILE A 72 9.86 10.25 0.37
C ILE A 72 9.96 11.29 -0.75
N GLU A 73 9.78 12.57 -0.44
CA GLU A 73 9.86 13.66 -1.41
C GLU A 73 11.23 13.75 -2.08
N ALA A 74 12.32 13.69 -1.31
CA ALA A 74 13.67 13.73 -1.86
C ALA A 74 13.94 12.58 -2.85
N ILE A 75 13.56 11.35 -2.48
CA ILE A 75 13.76 10.17 -3.32
C ILE A 75 12.88 10.22 -4.58
N THR A 76 11.60 10.61 -4.41
CA THR A 76 10.66 10.66 -5.54
C THR A 76 10.93 11.81 -6.50
N LEU A 77 11.47 12.93 -6.02
CA LEU A 77 11.94 14.04 -6.85
C LEU A 77 13.20 13.67 -7.65
N ALA A 78 14.09 12.88 -7.05
CA ALA A 78 15.32 12.44 -7.71
C ALA A 78 15.11 11.28 -8.70
N SER A 79 13.99 10.53 -8.60
CA SER A 79 13.73 9.38 -9.46
C SER A 79 13.13 9.80 -10.82
N PRO A 80 13.59 9.23 -11.94
CA PRO A 80 13.01 9.45 -13.27
C PRO A 80 11.69 8.70 -13.49
N ASN A 81 11.15 8.01 -12.48
CA ASN A 81 9.98 7.14 -12.67
C ASN A 81 8.69 7.93 -12.98
N PRO A 82 7.97 7.62 -14.07
CA PRO A 82 6.76 8.36 -14.47
C PRO A 82 5.60 8.20 -13.48
N VAL A 83 5.64 7.24 -12.54
CA VAL A 83 4.62 7.13 -11.49
C VAL A 83 4.54 8.39 -10.64
N PHE A 84 5.67 9.07 -10.40
CA PHE A 84 5.74 10.28 -9.57
C PHE A 84 5.16 11.51 -10.25
N GLN A 85 4.97 11.48 -11.57
CA GLN A 85 4.32 12.55 -12.32
C GLN A 85 2.78 12.43 -12.32
N LYS A 86 2.23 11.31 -11.85
CA LYS A 86 0.78 11.07 -11.88
C LYS A 86 0.06 11.74 -10.71
N ASN A 87 -1.09 12.35 -10.95
CA ASN A 87 -1.97 12.91 -9.90
C ASN A 87 -2.33 11.91 -8.79
N LYS A 88 -2.38 10.61 -9.12
CA LYS A 88 -2.61 9.54 -8.16
C LYS A 88 -1.56 9.52 -7.05
N PHE A 89 -0.29 9.77 -7.38
CA PHE A 89 0.81 9.82 -6.42
C PHE A 89 0.63 10.98 -5.45
N TYR A 90 0.46 12.21 -5.94
CA TYR A 90 0.26 13.40 -5.11
C TYR A 90 -0.95 13.26 -4.17
N ARG A 91 -2.08 12.74 -4.67
CA ARG A 91 -3.25 12.46 -3.83
C ARG A 91 -2.95 11.50 -2.68
N TYR A 92 -2.09 10.51 -2.90
CA TYR A 92 -1.69 9.57 -1.85
C TYR A 92 -0.64 10.15 -0.92
N LEU A 93 0.24 11.00 -1.43
CA LEU A 93 1.20 11.76 -0.62
C LEU A 93 0.47 12.70 0.34
N ASP A 94 -0.54 13.44 -0.12
CA ASP A 94 -1.36 14.32 0.72
C ASP A 94 -2.19 13.57 1.77
N ASP A 95 -2.69 12.38 1.43
CA ASP A 95 -3.34 11.50 2.39
C ASP A 95 -2.35 11.05 3.48
N TYR A 96 -1.12 10.70 3.08
CA TYR A 96 -0.06 10.32 4.01
C TYR A 96 0.43 11.50 4.87
N ARG A 97 0.50 12.72 4.33
CA ARG A 97 0.84 13.92 5.11
C ARG A 97 -0.12 14.13 6.28
N ARG A 98 -1.43 13.96 6.03
CA ARG A 98 -2.48 14.15 7.05
C ARG A 98 -2.63 12.98 8.00
N ASN A 99 -2.60 11.75 7.48
CA ASN A 99 -2.96 10.55 8.23
C ASN A 99 -1.76 9.68 8.64
N LYS A 100 -0.58 9.87 8.04
CA LYS A 100 0.62 9.04 8.24
C LYS A 100 0.29 7.56 8.10
N LEU A 101 0.74 6.72 9.05
CA LEU A 101 0.41 5.30 9.13
C LEU A 101 -1.02 5.00 9.57
N CYS A 102 -1.83 6.02 9.90
CA CYS A 102 -3.20 5.86 10.39
C CYS A 102 -4.23 5.88 9.26
N SER A 103 -4.02 5.07 8.22
CA SER A 103 -4.98 4.89 7.12
C SER A 103 -6.27 4.23 7.61
N GLU A 104 -7.43 4.71 7.14
CA GLU A 104 -8.75 4.16 7.46
C GLU A 104 -8.84 2.66 7.15
N ARG A 105 -8.39 2.28 5.96
CA ARG A 105 -8.40 0.89 5.47
C ARG A 105 -7.02 0.49 4.99
N ALA A 106 -6.57 -0.69 5.39
CA ALA A 106 -5.36 -1.29 4.84
C ALA A 106 -5.57 -1.66 3.38
N LYS A 107 -4.57 -1.34 2.57
CA LYS A 107 -4.39 -1.93 1.26
C LYS A 107 -3.83 -3.34 1.43
N VAL A 108 -4.44 -4.26 0.70
CA VAL A 108 -4.08 -5.67 0.70
C VAL A 108 -3.86 -6.08 -0.75
N LEU A 109 -2.80 -6.86 -0.97
CA LEU A 109 -2.53 -7.48 -2.25
C LEU A 109 -3.44 -8.70 -2.38
N THR A 110 -4.50 -8.56 -3.18
CA THR A 110 -5.34 -9.70 -3.58
C THR A 110 -4.70 -10.42 -4.76
N SER A 111 -5.04 -11.69 -5.00
CA SER A 111 -4.48 -12.47 -6.12
C SER A 111 -4.66 -11.77 -7.47
N LYS A 112 -5.83 -11.15 -7.71
CA LYS A 112 -6.09 -10.34 -8.91
C LYS A 112 -5.16 -9.12 -9.00
N ARG A 113 -4.90 -8.43 -7.88
CA ARG A 113 -3.97 -7.28 -7.86
C ARG A 113 -2.53 -7.73 -8.06
N LYS A 114 -2.13 -8.86 -7.47
CA LYS A 114 -0.81 -9.46 -7.63
C LYS A 114 -0.50 -9.67 -9.12
N ALA A 115 -1.36 -10.39 -9.82
CA ALA A 115 -1.21 -10.63 -11.26
C ALA A 115 -1.14 -9.33 -12.08
N TYR A 116 -1.93 -8.30 -11.71
CA TYR A 116 -1.88 -7.00 -12.36
C TYR A 116 -0.52 -6.30 -12.17
N TYR A 117 -0.01 -6.24 -10.94
CA TYR A 117 1.24 -5.55 -10.63
C TYR A 117 2.46 -6.29 -11.16
N GLU A 118 2.47 -7.62 -11.11
CA GLU A 118 3.53 -8.45 -11.72
C GLU A 118 3.62 -8.17 -13.22
N ARG A 119 2.50 -8.18 -13.94
CA ARG A 119 2.47 -7.83 -15.36
C ARG A 119 2.95 -6.40 -15.61
N LEU A 120 2.56 -5.45 -14.76
CA LEU A 120 2.99 -4.07 -14.86
C LEU A 120 4.52 -3.93 -14.70
N GLN A 121 5.12 -4.62 -13.72
CA GLN A 121 6.56 -4.63 -13.48
C GLN A 121 7.32 -5.30 -14.63
N MET A 122 6.85 -6.46 -15.10
CA MET A 122 7.45 -7.15 -16.25
C MET A 122 7.46 -6.27 -17.49
N ASN A 123 6.38 -5.55 -17.74
CA ASN A 123 6.29 -4.62 -18.87
C ASN A 123 7.25 -3.43 -18.72
N GLN A 124 7.45 -2.91 -17.50
CA GLN A 124 8.42 -1.83 -17.25
C GLN A 124 9.85 -2.30 -17.51
N ILE A 125 10.23 -3.48 -17.00
CA ILE A 125 11.55 -4.08 -17.21
C ILE A 125 11.79 -4.33 -18.70
N LYS A 126 10.80 -4.92 -19.40
CA LYS A 126 10.89 -5.16 -20.84
C LYS A 126 11.15 -3.88 -21.63
N LYS A 127 10.41 -2.81 -21.34
CA LYS A 127 10.59 -1.49 -21.98
C LYS A 127 11.97 -0.91 -21.70
N TYR A 128 12.46 -1.04 -20.47
CA TYR A 128 13.80 -0.58 -20.08
C TYR A 128 14.90 -1.33 -20.83
N ILE A 129 14.82 -2.67 -20.90
CA ILE A 129 15.79 -3.47 -21.65
C ILE A 129 15.75 -3.10 -23.13
N GLU A 130 14.57 -2.90 -23.70
CA GLU A 130 14.43 -2.51 -25.11
C GLU A 130 15.02 -1.11 -25.38
N SER A 131 14.80 -0.14 -24.49
CA SER A 131 15.39 1.20 -24.63
C SER A 131 16.91 1.14 -24.54
N LYS A 132 17.46 0.35 -23.61
CA LYS A 132 18.91 0.21 -23.45
C LYS A 132 19.57 -0.52 -24.62
N LYS A 133 18.90 -1.51 -25.21
CA LYS A 133 19.36 -2.14 -26.46
C LYS A 133 19.42 -1.14 -27.62
N LYS A 134 18.44 -0.23 -27.72
CA LYS A 134 18.44 0.85 -28.73
C LYS A 134 19.56 1.86 -28.49
N GLU A 135 19.95 2.09 -27.25
CA GLU A 135 21.10 2.92 -26.86
C GLU A 135 22.46 2.21 -27.09
N GLY A 136 22.47 0.96 -27.58
CA GLY A 136 23.70 0.20 -27.88
C GLY A 136 24.25 -0.62 -26.70
N TYR A 137 23.54 -0.71 -25.58
CA TYR A 137 23.92 -1.56 -24.46
C TYR A 137 23.37 -2.99 -24.67
N TYR A 138 24.27 -3.95 -24.76
CA TYR A 138 23.94 -5.37 -24.83
C TYR A 138 24.21 -6.01 -23.46
N TYR A 139 23.19 -6.70 -22.93
CA TYR A 139 23.23 -7.48 -21.69
C TYR A 139 23.01 -8.95 -22.04
#